data_AF-Q8NRR3-F1
#
_entry.id   AF-Q8NRR3-F1
#
_cell.length_a   1.000
_cell.length_b   1.000
_cell.length_c   1.000
_cell.angle_alpha   90.00
_cell.angle_beta   90.00
_cell.angle_gamma   90.00
#
_symmetry.space_group_name_H-M   'P 1'
#
loop_
_entity.id
_entity.type
_entity.pdbx_description
1 polymer ?
#
loop_
_entity_poly.entity_id
_entity_poly.type
_entity_poly.pdbx_seq_one_letter_code
_entity_poly.pdbx_strand_id
1 'polypeptide(L)'
;MSSASLLWCHSGVSTVRFGERIFTLVAGDLLFAPEEAQVADDSQGLVLNIRFETLNIMGPARRIHLGHVWNDRLTFEYSRSLFGKETLSPDIARLFTDRVPTPPLPAPRKARAVAQVLVSNPADQTSLEEFAEIQGVSARTLQRQFLKSTGYSFSEWRAAQRVCVAASLLAHDFSISVVANLVGFAATSSLTRAFRRHTGATPSTFTTGQIGMGSAGHPPRIPATTTFAEAHQDQQLWIYSGTATVTTPGYCRFMGQGDMVTIPAGTQTRIDVAAGSIAFPVPVGLDEWGMDLTRVVAVNNQQPKPLTILEQSEWSKLSEELLNTPVPVQM
;
A
#
# COMPACT_ATOMS: atom_id res chain seq x y z
N MET A 1 21.57 -3.14 5.13
CA MET A 1 20.22 -2.86 4.59
C MET A 1 19.36 -4.09 4.78
N SER A 2 18.11 -3.93 5.22
CA SER A 2 17.17 -5.04 5.28
C SER A 2 16.99 -5.70 3.91
N SER A 3 16.99 -7.05 3.88
CA SER A 3 16.65 -7.84 2.70
C SER A 3 15.14 -7.95 2.49
N ALA A 4 14.32 -7.47 3.43
CA ALA A 4 12.87 -7.59 3.35
C ALA A 4 12.31 -6.77 2.17
N SER A 5 11.36 -7.36 1.44
CA SER A 5 10.71 -6.70 0.30
C SER A 5 9.30 -6.29 0.64
N LEU A 6 8.95 -5.06 0.28
CA LEU A 6 7.57 -4.58 0.28
C LEU A 6 7.22 -4.05 -1.12
N LEU A 7 6.38 -4.79 -1.83
CA LEU A 7 6.05 -4.57 -3.23
C LEU A 7 4.57 -4.19 -3.37
N TRP A 8 4.30 -3.01 -3.90
CA TRP A 8 2.94 -2.56 -4.22
C TRP A 8 2.68 -2.65 -5.72
N CYS A 9 1.69 -3.43 -6.14
CA CYS A 9 1.23 -3.44 -7.52
C CYS A 9 0.28 -2.26 -7.76
N HIS A 10 0.83 -1.18 -8.31
CA HIS A 10 0.11 0.07 -8.55
C HIS A 10 -0.92 -0.07 -9.70
N SER A 11 -0.55 -0.77 -10.77
CA SER A 11 -1.39 -0.98 -11.94
C SER A 11 -0.99 -2.25 -12.68
N GLY A 12 -1.90 -2.77 -13.51
CA GLY A 12 -1.65 -3.95 -14.34
C GLY A 12 -1.57 -5.25 -13.54
N VAL A 13 -0.80 -6.20 -14.08
CA VAL A 13 -0.58 -7.53 -13.50
C VAL A 13 0.90 -7.85 -13.61
N SER A 14 1.51 -8.23 -12.49
CA SER A 14 2.94 -8.53 -12.41
C SER A 14 3.18 -9.87 -11.74
N THR A 15 4.16 -10.60 -12.22
CA THR A 15 4.59 -11.85 -11.61
C THR A 15 5.78 -11.55 -10.70
N VAL A 16 5.73 -12.02 -9.46
CA VAL A 16 6.82 -11.84 -8.49
C VAL A 16 7.28 -13.19 -7.99
N ARG A 17 8.59 -13.42 -8.00
CA ARG A 17 9.25 -14.61 -7.49
C ARG A 17 9.85 -14.31 -6.11
N PHE A 18 9.65 -15.24 -5.18
CA PHE A 18 10.28 -15.23 -3.86
C PHE A 18 10.74 -16.67 -3.56
N GLY A 19 12.05 -16.91 -3.65
CA GLY A 19 12.60 -18.28 -3.70
C GLY A 19 11.96 -19.08 -4.84
N GLU A 20 11.41 -20.26 -4.51
CA GLU A 20 10.65 -21.09 -5.48
C GLU A 20 9.18 -20.69 -5.64
N ARG A 21 8.67 -19.76 -4.80
CA ARG A 21 7.26 -19.34 -4.83
C ARG A 21 7.06 -18.27 -5.88
N ILE A 22 5.97 -18.39 -6.62
CA ILE A 22 5.52 -17.39 -7.60
C ILE A 22 4.21 -16.80 -7.12
N PHE A 23 4.14 -15.47 -7.14
CA PHE A 23 2.96 -14.68 -6.82
C PHE A 23 2.55 -13.90 -8.06
N THR A 24 1.30 -14.02 -8.48
CA THR A 24 0.70 -13.06 -9.42
C THR A 24 0.10 -11.93 -8.61
N LEU A 25 0.61 -10.71 -8.80
CA LEU A 25 0.06 -9.49 -8.23
C LEU A 25 -0.83 -8.82 -9.24
N VAL A 26 -2.02 -8.40 -8.82
CA VAL A 26 -2.89 -7.51 -9.59
C VAL A 26 -2.89 -6.12 -8.96
N ALA A 27 -3.26 -5.11 -9.74
CA ALA A 27 -3.42 -3.74 -9.23
C ALA A 27 -4.20 -3.71 -7.90
N GLY A 28 -3.61 -3.09 -6.87
CA GLY A 28 -4.16 -3.07 -5.52
C GLY A 28 -3.62 -4.16 -4.58
N ASP A 29 -2.70 -5.01 -5.03
CA ASP A 29 -2.01 -5.99 -4.20
C ASP A 29 -0.74 -5.43 -3.56
N LEU A 30 -0.60 -5.66 -2.26
CA LEU A 30 0.62 -5.47 -1.50
C LEU A 30 1.24 -6.84 -1.19
N LEU A 31 2.48 -7.06 -1.59
CA LEU A 31 3.26 -8.24 -1.25
C LEU A 31 4.38 -7.84 -0.30
N PHE A 32 4.50 -8.53 0.82
CA PHE A 32 5.60 -8.37 1.74
C PHE A 32 6.31 -9.70 1.98
N ALA A 33 7.64 -9.67 2.01
CA ALA A 33 8.46 -10.84 2.13
C ALA A 33 9.65 -10.57 3.08
N PRO A 34 10.10 -11.57 3.86
CA PRO A 34 11.23 -11.42 4.78
C PRO A 34 12.57 -11.27 4.05
N GLU A 35 12.66 -11.68 2.79
CA GLU A 35 13.83 -11.58 1.93
C GLU A 35 13.45 -10.96 0.57
N GLU A 36 14.43 -10.84 -0.32
CA GLU A 36 14.25 -10.15 -1.58
C GLU A 36 13.28 -10.90 -2.50
N ALA A 37 12.25 -10.20 -2.95
CA ALA A 37 11.31 -10.69 -3.94
C ALA A 37 11.58 -9.99 -5.28
N GLN A 38 11.70 -10.77 -6.34
CA GLN A 38 12.04 -10.30 -7.68
C GLN A 38 10.79 -10.20 -8.55
N VAL A 39 10.52 -9.02 -9.07
CA VAL A 39 9.49 -8.82 -10.10
C VAL A 39 10.04 -9.40 -11.41
N ALA A 40 9.27 -10.25 -12.08
CA ALA A 40 9.67 -10.84 -13.35
C ALA A 40 9.69 -9.78 -14.47
N ASP A 41 10.70 -9.84 -15.34
CA ASP A 41 10.94 -8.84 -16.40
C ASP A 41 9.80 -8.75 -17.44
N ASP A 42 9.00 -9.80 -17.60
CA ASP A 42 7.86 -9.86 -18.51
C ASP A 42 6.55 -9.28 -17.92
N SER A 43 6.61 -8.81 -16.67
CA SER A 43 5.46 -8.23 -15.96
C SER A 43 4.89 -7.03 -16.71
N GLN A 44 3.56 -6.99 -16.84
CA GLN A 44 2.83 -5.91 -17.52
C GLN A 44 2.32 -4.84 -16.55
N GLY A 45 2.58 -5.00 -15.25
CA GLY A 45 2.15 -4.08 -14.21
C GLY A 45 3.28 -3.27 -13.60
N LEU A 46 2.94 -2.08 -13.09
CA LEU A 46 3.85 -1.22 -12.37
C LEU A 46 3.90 -1.66 -10.90
N VAL A 47 5.08 -2.08 -10.45
CA VAL A 47 5.30 -2.50 -9.06
C VAL A 47 6.27 -1.53 -8.39
N LEU A 48 5.82 -0.91 -7.31
CA LEU A 48 6.65 -0.03 -6.48
C LEU A 48 7.36 -0.87 -5.42
N ASN A 49 8.69 -0.79 -5.35
CA ASN A 49 9.48 -1.45 -4.32
C ASN A 49 9.75 -0.47 -3.16
N ILE A 50 8.95 -0.57 -2.10
CA ILE A 50 9.01 0.30 -0.93
C ILE A 50 10.09 -0.21 0.01
N ARG A 51 11.27 0.42 -0.01
CA ARG A 51 12.45 -0.04 0.75
C ARG A 51 12.78 0.88 1.92
N PHE A 52 12.73 0.34 3.13
CA PHE A 52 13.19 1.04 4.34
C PHE A 52 14.33 0.26 4.98
N GLU A 53 15.31 0.97 5.54
CA GLU A 53 16.50 0.34 6.12
C GLU A 53 16.15 -0.56 7.31
N THR A 54 15.18 -0.12 8.12
CA THR A 54 14.70 -0.85 9.30
C THR A 54 13.52 -1.76 9.00
N LEU A 55 13.14 -1.97 7.73
CA LEU A 55 11.98 -2.80 7.38
C LEU A 55 12.23 -4.24 7.80
N ASN A 56 11.64 -4.71 8.90
CA ASN A 56 11.75 -6.10 9.31
C ASN A 56 10.40 -6.81 9.13
N ILE A 57 10.36 -7.78 8.20
CA ILE A 57 9.17 -8.58 7.93
C ILE A 57 9.40 -9.98 8.48
N MET A 58 8.58 -10.39 9.45
CA MET A 58 8.66 -11.71 10.07
C MET A 58 7.70 -12.71 9.43
N GLY A 59 8.16 -13.96 9.29
CA GLY A 59 7.35 -15.07 8.79
C GLY A 59 7.36 -15.20 7.26
N PRO A 60 6.42 -15.95 6.67
CA PRO A 60 6.43 -16.23 5.23
C PRO A 60 6.06 -14.99 4.43
N ALA A 61 6.49 -14.93 3.16
CA ALA A 61 6.00 -13.93 2.20
C ALA A 61 4.47 -14.01 2.06
N ARG A 62 3.80 -12.85 2.12
CA ARG A 62 2.34 -12.72 2.11
C ARG A 62 1.88 -11.65 1.13
N ARG A 63 0.78 -11.95 0.45
CA ARG A 63 0.08 -11.03 -0.45
C ARG A 63 -1.24 -10.64 0.18
N ILE A 64 -1.50 -9.34 0.23
CA ILE A 64 -2.75 -8.74 0.70
C ILE A 64 -3.33 -7.88 -0.42
N HIS A 65 -4.60 -8.08 -0.77
CA HIS A 65 -5.30 -7.18 -1.68
C HIS A 65 -5.98 -6.07 -0.88
N LEU A 66 -5.44 -4.85 -1.00
CA LEU A 66 -5.97 -3.63 -0.37
C LEU A 66 -6.90 -2.85 -1.32
N GLY A 67 -6.73 -3.05 -2.63
CA GLY A 67 -7.49 -2.37 -3.68
C GLY A 67 -6.92 -1.01 -4.08
N HIS A 68 -7.33 -0.53 -5.25
CA HIS A 68 -6.81 0.72 -5.88
C HIS A 68 -6.96 1.97 -5.02
N VAL A 69 -7.88 1.98 -4.05
CA VAL A 69 -8.10 3.12 -3.15
C VAL A 69 -6.84 3.44 -2.32
N TRP A 70 -5.92 2.48 -2.17
CA TRP A 70 -4.64 2.64 -1.48
C TRP A 70 -3.50 3.17 -2.37
N ASN A 71 -3.72 3.38 -3.68
CA ASN A 71 -2.66 3.76 -4.63
C ASN A 71 -1.87 4.99 -4.17
N ASP A 72 -2.54 6.11 -3.88
CA ASP A 72 -1.86 7.34 -3.50
C ASP A 72 -1.09 7.16 -2.18
N ARG A 73 -1.70 6.48 -1.20
CA ARG A 73 -1.08 6.24 0.11
C ARG A 73 0.20 5.41 0.01
N LEU A 74 0.21 4.35 -0.80
CA LEU A 74 1.40 3.51 -0.98
C LEU A 74 2.41 4.11 -1.96
N THR A 75 1.96 4.94 -2.90
CA THR A 75 2.84 5.77 -3.73
C THR A 75 3.57 6.82 -2.88
N PHE A 76 2.91 7.39 -1.88
CA PHE A 76 3.53 8.26 -0.89
C PHE A 76 4.55 7.50 -0.01
N GLU A 77 4.29 6.26 0.42
CA GLU A 77 5.32 5.46 1.09
C GLU A 77 6.52 5.17 0.19
N TYR A 78 6.28 4.88 -1.09
CA TYR A 78 7.36 4.71 -2.05
C TYR A 78 8.18 5.99 -2.17
N SER A 79 7.55 7.16 -2.26
CA SER A 79 8.23 8.47 -2.22
C SER A 79 9.10 8.62 -0.96
N ARG A 80 8.56 8.33 0.24
CA ARG A 80 9.33 8.37 1.50
C ARG A 80 10.55 7.45 1.47
N SER A 81 10.42 6.28 0.85
CA SER A 81 11.52 5.32 0.69
C SER A 81 12.66 5.86 -0.18
N LEU A 82 12.32 6.67 -1.20
CA LEU A 82 13.29 7.32 -2.09
C LEU A 82 13.94 8.56 -1.48
N PHE A 83 13.21 9.33 -0.67
CA PHE A 83 13.79 10.41 0.14
C PHE A 83 14.75 9.90 1.21
N GLY A 84 14.79 8.59 1.47
CA GLY A 84 15.75 8.01 2.38
C GLY A 84 15.32 7.96 3.83
N LYS A 85 14.03 8.22 4.14
CA LYS A 85 13.47 7.98 5.48
C LYS A 85 13.80 6.56 5.93
N GLU A 86 14.07 6.39 7.22
CA GLU A 86 14.59 5.11 7.74
C GLU A 86 13.49 4.08 8.01
N THR A 87 12.30 4.56 8.38
CA THR A 87 11.20 3.74 8.88
C THR A 87 9.94 3.90 8.05
N LEU A 88 9.27 2.77 7.85
CA LEU A 88 7.91 2.73 7.31
C LEU A 88 6.95 3.48 8.25
N SER A 89 5.95 4.16 7.68
CA SER A 89 4.96 4.85 8.52
C SER A 89 4.22 3.85 9.43
N PRO A 90 3.94 4.20 10.71
CA PRO A 90 3.33 3.29 11.68
C PRO A 90 1.99 2.71 11.24
N ASP A 91 1.19 3.47 10.50
CA ASP A 91 -0.10 3.02 9.96
C ASP A 91 0.06 1.95 8.87
N ILE A 92 1.13 2.01 8.08
CA ILE A 92 1.45 1.00 7.07
C ILE A 92 2.11 -0.20 7.73
N ALA A 93 2.94 0.03 8.76
CA ALA A 93 3.56 -1.04 9.54
C ALA A 93 2.50 -1.98 10.15
N ARG A 94 1.36 -1.40 10.58
CA ARG A 94 0.21 -2.15 11.06
C ARG A 94 -0.40 -3.11 10.04
N LEU A 95 -0.25 -2.89 8.73
CA LEU A 95 -0.72 -3.85 7.73
C LEU A 95 0.04 -5.19 7.80
N PHE A 96 1.25 -5.21 8.38
CA PHE A 96 2.07 -6.42 8.53
C PHE A 96 1.90 -7.06 9.90
N THR A 97 1.60 -6.26 10.94
CA THR A 97 1.38 -6.76 12.29
C THR A 97 -0.09 -7.15 12.53
N ASP A 98 -1.04 -6.49 11.87
CA ASP A 98 -2.46 -6.55 12.21
C ASP A 98 -3.32 -7.30 11.17
N ARG A 99 -3.40 -8.62 11.35
CA ARG A 99 -4.51 -9.50 10.90
C ARG A 99 -4.97 -9.32 9.42
N VAL A 100 -6.18 -9.82 9.15
CA VAL A 100 -6.75 -10.08 7.84
C VAL A 100 -7.63 -8.91 7.44
N PRO A 101 -7.37 -8.24 6.32
CA PRO A 101 -8.25 -7.20 5.85
C PRO A 101 -9.66 -7.69 5.57
N THR A 102 -10.65 -6.90 5.98
CA THR A 102 -12.02 -7.06 5.51
C THR A 102 -12.07 -6.75 4.02
N PRO A 103 -12.69 -7.60 3.18
CA PRO A 103 -12.84 -7.28 1.76
C PRO A 103 -13.70 -6.01 1.58
N PRO A 104 -13.39 -5.14 0.60
CA PRO A 104 -14.16 -3.93 0.38
C PRO A 104 -15.60 -4.28 0.01
N LEU A 105 -16.58 -3.51 0.52
CA LEU A 105 -17.97 -3.68 0.12
C LEU A 105 -18.14 -3.28 -1.35
N PRO A 106 -18.90 -4.05 -2.15
CA PRO A 106 -19.26 -3.63 -3.50
C PRO A 106 -19.94 -2.27 -3.50
N ALA A 107 -19.61 -1.44 -4.48
CA ALA A 107 -20.27 -0.15 -4.69
C ALA A 107 -21.69 -0.29 -5.30
N PRO A 108 -21.92 -1.16 -6.31
CA PRO A 108 -23.25 -1.31 -6.90
C PRO A 108 -24.29 -1.79 -5.89
N ARG A 109 -25.44 -1.10 -5.83
CA ARG A 109 -26.48 -1.32 -4.82
C ARG A 109 -26.87 -2.79 -4.59
N LYS A 110 -27.04 -3.56 -5.66
CA LYS A 110 -27.48 -4.98 -5.57
C LYS A 110 -26.38 -5.89 -5.00
N ALA A 111 -25.15 -5.80 -5.52
CA ALA A 111 -24.01 -6.50 -4.93
C ALA A 111 -23.73 -6.06 -3.49
N ARG A 112 -23.90 -4.77 -3.18
CA ARG A 112 -23.75 -4.25 -1.81
C ARG A 112 -24.77 -4.85 -0.85
N ALA A 113 -26.03 -4.97 -1.27
CA ALA A 113 -27.08 -5.60 -0.46
C ALA A 113 -26.75 -7.07 -0.13
N VAL A 114 -26.29 -7.83 -1.13
CA VAL A 114 -25.83 -9.22 -0.92
C VAL A 114 -24.64 -9.28 0.02
N ALA A 115 -23.64 -8.41 -0.18
CA ALA A 115 -22.50 -8.32 0.70
C ALA A 115 -22.91 -8.00 2.16
N GLN A 116 -23.89 -7.10 2.37
CA GLN A 116 -24.40 -6.77 3.69
C GLN A 116 -25.04 -7.98 4.39
N VAL A 117 -25.81 -8.80 3.68
CA VAL A 117 -26.36 -10.06 4.24
C VAL A 117 -25.23 -10.97 4.70
N LEU A 118 -24.19 -11.14 3.88
CA LEU A 118 -23.03 -11.98 4.22
C LEU A 118 -22.12 -11.39 5.29
N VAL A 119 -22.11 -10.07 5.48
CA VAL A 119 -21.45 -9.42 6.62
C VAL A 119 -22.21 -9.75 7.91
N SER A 120 -23.54 -9.66 7.89
CA SER A 120 -24.39 -9.98 9.05
C SER A 120 -24.38 -11.47 9.41
N ASN A 121 -24.29 -12.34 8.40
CA ASN A 121 -24.21 -13.79 8.59
C ASN A 121 -23.14 -14.40 7.66
N PRO A 122 -21.87 -14.49 8.09
CA PRO A 122 -20.79 -15.06 7.27
C PRO A 122 -21.00 -16.56 6.96
N ALA A 123 -21.75 -17.28 7.81
CA ALA A 123 -22.04 -18.70 7.61
C ALA A 123 -23.10 -18.99 6.55
N ASP A 124 -23.78 -17.95 6.05
CA ASP A 124 -24.81 -18.07 5.02
C ASP A 124 -24.26 -18.76 3.76
N GLN A 125 -24.98 -19.79 3.29
CA GLN A 125 -24.59 -20.63 2.16
C GLN A 125 -25.32 -20.30 0.86
N THR A 126 -26.22 -19.31 0.86
CA THR A 126 -27.03 -18.91 -0.31
C THR A 126 -26.13 -18.75 -1.54
N SER A 127 -26.46 -19.39 -2.63
CA SER A 127 -25.68 -19.38 -3.86
C SER A 127 -25.69 -18.00 -4.53
N LEU A 128 -24.79 -17.79 -5.49
CA LEU A 128 -24.79 -16.56 -6.28
C LEU A 128 -26.10 -16.44 -7.07
N GLU A 129 -26.60 -17.57 -7.57
CA GLU A 129 -27.81 -17.71 -8.36
C GLU A 129 -29.05 -17.30 -7.56
N GLU A 130 -29.19 -17.82 -6.33
CA GLU A 130 -30.29 -17.46 -5.42
C GLU A 130 -30.21 -15.99 -5.02
N PHE A 131 -29.02 -15.46 -4.70
CA PHE A 131 -28.89 -14.02 -4.43
C PHE A 131 -29.24 -13.17 -5.65
N ALA A 132 -28.87 -13.62 -6.85
CA ALA A 132 -29.18 -12.91 -8.07
C ALA A 132 -30.69 -12.90 -8.34
N GLU A 133 -31.38 -14.01 -8.09
CA GLU A 133 -32.84 -14.11 -8.15
C GLU A 133 -33.51 -13.15 -7.15
N ILE A 134 -33.08 -13.17 -5.88
CA ILE A 134 -33.58 -12.25 -4.83
C ILE A 134 -33.37 -10.78 -5.23
N GLN A 135 -32.25 -10.45 -5.86
CA GLN A 135 -31.93 -9.08 -6.30
C GLN A 135 -32.53 -8.71 -7.67
N GLY A 136 -33.24 -9.62 -8.35
CA GLY A 136 -33.80 -9.42 -9.68
C GLY A 136 -32.72 -9.09 -10.72
N VAL A 137 -31.63 -9.86 -10.77
CA VAL A 137 -30.59 -9.80 -11.81
C VAL A 137 -30.13 -11.21 -12.19
N SER A 138 -29.39 -11.34 -13.29
CA SER A 138 -28.69 -12.58 -13.58
C SER A 138 -27.47 -12.78 -12.69
N ALA A 139 -27.12 -14.03 -12.37
CA ALA A 139 -25.91 -14.39 -11.63
C ALA A 139 -24.65 -13.78 -12.26
N ARG A 140 -24.56 -13.78 -13.60
CA ARG A 140 -23.48 -13.12 -14.36
C ARG A 140 -23.37 -11.62 -14.06
N THR A 141 -24.49 -10.92 -13.94
CA THR A 141 -24.50 -9.47 -13.65
C THR A 141 -24.04 -9.22 -12.22
N LEU A 142 -24.53 -10.01 -11.26
CA LEU A 142 -24.15 -9.89 -9.86
C LEU A 142 -22.65 -10.19 -9.67
N GLN A 143 -22.16 -11.27 -10.28
CA GLN A 143 -20.74 -11.62 -10.31
C GLN A 143 -19.85 -10.49 -10.83
N ARG A 144 -20.25 -9.89 -11.96
CA ARG A 144 -19.53 -8.76 -12.56
C ARG A 144 -19.53 -7.53 -11.67
N GLN A 145 -20.60 -7.28 -10.91
CA GLN A 145 -20.66 -6.17 -9.96
C GLN A 145 -19.69 -6.36 -8.80
N PHE A 146 -19.57 -7.58 -8.25
CA PHE A 146 -18.53 -7.90 -7.26
C PHE A 146 -17.15 -7.65 -7.87
N LEU A 147 -16.80 -8.36 -8.96
CA LEU A 147 -15.46 -8.32 -9.53
C LEU A 147 -15.02 -6.90 -9.92
N LYS A 148 -15.87 -6.14 -10.61
CA LYS A 148 -15.52 -4.78 -11.08
C LYS A 148 -15.33 -3.79 -9.94
N SER A 149 -16.05 -3.95 -8.83
CA SER A 149 -16.02 -2.96 -7.74
C SER A 149 -15.09 -3.32 -6.58
N THR A 150 -14.79 -4.60 -6.39
CA THR A 150 -13.98 -5.07 -5.25
C THR A 150 -12.69 -5.77 -5.64
N GLY A 151 -12.50 -6.10 -6.93
CA GLY A 151 -11.40 -6.96 -7.39
C GLY A 151 -11.62 -8.46 -7.12
N TYR A 152 -12.69 -8.84 -6.41
CA TYR A 152 -13.00 -10.22 -6.07
C TYR A 152 -14.20 -10.77 -6.82
N SER A 153 -14.11 -12.03 -7.25
CA SER A 153 -15.30 -12.83 -7.53
C SER A 153 -16.20 -12.93 -6.30
N PHE A 154 -17.50 -13.25 -6.47
CA PHE A 154 -18.40 -13.41 -5.32
C PHE A 154 -17.89 -14.44 -4.29
N SER A 155 -17.40 -15.59 -4.76
CA SER A 155 -16.90 -16.66 -3.90
C SER A 155 -15.61 -16.27 -3.16
N GLU A 156 -14.69 -15.54 -3.81
CA GLU A 156 -13.50 -15.01 -3.16
C GLU A 156 -13.84 -13.92 -2.15
N TRP A 157 -14.80 -13.04 -2.48
CA TRP A 157 -15.26 -12.01 -1.56
C TRP A 157 -15.87 -12.64 -0.30
N ARG A 158 -16.73 -13.66 -0.47
CA ARG A 158 -17.29 -14.46 0.63
C ARG A 158 -16.19 -15.12 1.46
N ALA A 159 -15.23 -15.78 0.80
CA ALA A 159 -14.14 -16.45 1.49
C ALA A 159 -13.29 -15.46 2.30
N ALA A 160 -12.96 -14.30 1.72
CA ALA A 160 -12.24 -13.23 2.41
C ALA A 160 -13.01 -12.75 3.66
N GLN A 161 -14.32 -12.53 3.52
CA GLN A 161 -15.17 -12.12 4.63
C GLN A 161 -15.20 -13.17 5.76
N ARG A 162 -15.35 -14.45 5.41
CA ARG A 162 -15.31 -15.56 6.37
C ARG A 162 -13.96 -15.66 7.08
N VAL A 163 -12.86 -15.46 6.36
CA VAL A 163 -11.52 -15.47 6.94
C VAL A 163 -11.31 -14.30 7.88
N CYS A 164 -11.81 -13.10 7.54
CA CYS A 164 -11.76 -11.93 8.41
C CYS A 164 -12.46 -12.22 9.76
N VAL A 165 -13.66 -12.80 9.72
CA VAL A 165 -14.39 -13.19 10.95
C VAL A 165 -13.66 -14.33 11.67
N ALA A 166 -13.14 -15.32 10.94
CA ALA A 166 -12.41 -16.44 11.51
C ALA A 166 -11.17 -15.96 12.28
N ALA A 167 -10.41 -15.01 11.73
CA ALA A 167 -9.26 -14.42 12.40
C ALA A 167 -9.62 -13.76 13.73
N SER A 168 -10.77 -13.10 13.79
CA SER A 168 -11.28 -12.52 15.05
C SER A 168 -11.68 -13.57 16.07
N LEU A 169 -12.31 -14.67 15.63
CA LEU A 169 -12.69 -15.77 16.52
C LEU A 169 -11.45 -16.54 17.04
N LEU A 170 -10.48 -16.82 16.18
CA LEU A 170 -9.25 -17.54 16.59
C LEU A 170 -8.51 -16.82 17.70
N ALA A 171 -8.49 -15.48 17.66
CA ALA A 171 -7.85 -14.68 18.68
C ALA A 171 -8.59 -14.63 20.03
N HIS A 172 -9.78 -15.22 20.13
CA HIS A 172 -10.51 -15.46 21.39
C HIS A 172 -10.41 -16.94 21.81
N ASP A 173 -9.38 -17.66 21.36
CA ASP A 173 -9.11 -19.06 21.70
C ASP A 173 -10.19 -20.08 21.31
N PHE A 174 -11.03 -19.75 20.32
CA PHE A 174 -11.88 -20.75 19.70
C PHE A 174 -11.03 -21.75 18.89
N SER A 175 -11.34 -23.04 19.00
CA SER A 175 -10.66 -24.07 18.23
C SER A 175 -10.92 -23.90 16.72
N ILE A 176 -9.93 -24.24 15.89
CA ILE A 176 -10.01 -24.10 14.43
C ILE A 176 -11.25 -24.81 13.84
N SER A 177 -11.64 -25.96 14.42
CA SER A 177 -12.84 -26.69 14.01
C SER A 177 -14.13 -25.93 14.31
N VAL A 178 -14.25 -25.36 15.51
CA VAL A 178 -15.40 -24.53 15.89
C VAL A 178 -15.45 -23.28 15.01
N VAL A 179 -14.32 -22.61 14.79
CA VAL A 179 -14.25 -21.42 13.93
C VAL A 179 -14.66 -21.73 12.50
N ALA A 180 -14.18 -22.84 11.91
CA ALA A 180 -14.57 -23.23 10.55
C ALA A 180 -16.07 -23.38 10.41
N ASN A 181 -16.72 -24.00 11.40
CA ASN A 181 -18.17 -24.16 11.43
C ASN A 181 -18.89 -22.80 11.59
N LEU A 182 -18.46 -21.98 12.55
CA LEU A 182 -19.08 -20.67 12.84
C LEU A 182 -19.08 -19.71 11.65
N VAL A 183 -18.06 -19.76 10.79
CA VAL A 183 -17.99 -18.92 9.58
C VAL A 183 -18.50 -19.63 8.32
N GLY A 184 -18.98 -20.88 8.44
CA GLY A 184 -19.60 -21.62 7.34
C GLY A 184 -18.64 -22.28 6.35
N PHE A 185 -17.40 -22.61 6.73
CA PHE A 185 -16.58 -23.54 5.95
C PHE A 185 -17.01 -24.99 6.24
N ALA A 186 -17.17 -25.78 5.17
CA ALA A 186 -17.58 -27.19 5.29
C ALA A 186 -16.58 -28.07 6.05
N ALA A 187 -15.30 -27.66 6.11
CA ALA A 187 -14.26 -28.38 6.83
C ALA A 187 -13.14 -27.44 7.30
N THR A 188 -12.38 -27.86 8.31
CA THR A 188 -11.16 -27.18 8.78
C THR A 188 -10.12 -27.02 7.68
N SER A 189 -10.02 -27.99 6.76
CA SER A 189 -9.14 -27.93 5.59
C SER A 189 -9.56 -26.82 4.62
N SER A 190 -10.86 -26.58 4.47
CA SER A 190 -11.41 -25.50 3.63
C SER A 190 -11.15 -24.13 4.26
N LEU A 191 -11.37 -23.98 5.57
CA LEU A 191 -10.95 -22.80 6.31
C LEU A 191 -9.46 -22.58 6.14
N THR A 192 -8.62 -23.58 6.39
CA THR A 192 -7.16 -23.45 6.33
C THR A 192 -6.68 -23.01 4.95
N ARG A 193 -7.26 -23.56 3.87
CA ARG A 193 -6.94 -23.16 2.50
C ARG A 193 -7.33 -21.71 2.22
N ALA A 194 -8.55 -21.32 2.58
CA ALA A 194 -9.03 -19.94 2.41
C ALA A 194 -8.21 -18.97 3.26
N PHE A 195 -7.94 -19.33 4.52
CA PHE A 195 -7.16 -18.54 5.46
C PHE A 195 -5.76 -18.28 4.90
N ARG A 196 -5.03 -19.33 4.48
CA ARG A 196 -3.72 -19.15 3.82
C ARG A 196 -3.80 -18.27 2.57
N ARG A 197 -4.86 -18.38 1.78
CA ARG A 197 -5.05 -17.58 0.56
C ARG A 197 -5.25 -16.10 0.84
N HIS A 198 -5.98 -15.75 1.90
CA HIS A 198 -6.35 -14.37 2.23
C HIS A 198 -5.45 -13.71 3.28
N THR A 199 -4.72 -14.49 4.09
CA THR A 199 -3.87 -13.98 5.18
C THR A 199 -2.39 -14.27 4.97
N GLY A 200 -2.06 -15.24 4.11
CA GLY A 200 -0.70 -15.79 3.97
C GLY A 200 -0.26 -16.71 5.11
N ALA A 201 -1.10 -16.95 6.13
CA ALA A 201 -0.75 -17.72 7.33
C ALA A 201 -1.76 -18.85 7.61
N THR A 202 -1.45 -19.73 8.57
CA THR A 202 -2.38 -20.76 9.03
C THR A 202 -3.31 -20.22 10.12
N PRO A 203 -4.53 -20.76 10.28
CA PRO A 203 -5.40 -20.39 11.39
C PRO A 203 -4.74 -20.49 12.77
N SER A 204 -3.83 -21.45 12.98
CA SER A 204 -3.10 -21.63 14.24
C SER A 204 -2.18 -20.46 14.62
N THR A 205 -1.73 -19.65 13.64
CA THR A 205 -0.95 -18.44 13.94
C THR A 205 -1.81 -17.31 14.53
N PHE A 206 -3.14 -17.47 14.53
CA PHE A 206 -4.10 -16.49 15.03
C PHE A 206 -4.75 -16.92 16.36
N THR A 207 -4.43 -18.11 16.90
CA THR A 207 -4.89 -18.56 18.23
C THR A 207 -3.86 -18.14 19.28
N THR A 208 -4.26 -17.30 20.24
CA THR A 208 -3.46 -16.60 21.27
C THR A 208 -1.95 -16.51 21.03
N GLY A 209 -1.62 -15.41 20.36
CA GLY A 209 -0.31 -14.78 20.20
C GLY A 209 -0.50 -13.34 19.68
N GLN A 210 -1.15 -12.49 20.48
CA GLN A 210 -1.48 -11.06 20.25
C GLN A 210 -2.25 -10.73 18.94
N ILE A 211 -2.58 -9.44 18.77
CA ILE A 211 -3.11 -8.78 17.55
C ILE A 211 -4.65 -8.73 17.49
N GLY A 212 -5.25 -7.57 17.09
CA GLY A 212 -6.68 -7.17 17.12
C GLY A 212 -7.41 -7.01 15.75
N MET A 213 -8.66 -6.50 15.73
CA MET A 213 -9.50 -6.39 14.53
C MET A 213 -9.12 -5.20 13.62
N GLY A 214 -8.42 -5.45 12.51
CA GLY A 214 -8.16 -4.45 11.47
C GLY A 214 -8.93 -4.75 10.17
N SER A 215 -9.79 -3.84 9.74
CA SER A 215 -10.14 -3.69 8.33
C SER A 215 -9.04 -2.86 7.69
N ALA A 216 -8.48 -3.25 6.54
CA ALA A 216 -7.77 -2.27 5.72
C ALA A 216 -8.85 -1.34 5.15
N GLY A 217 -9.33 -0.42 5.99
CA GLY A 217 -10.38 0.53 5.65
C GLY A 217 -9.93 1.49 4.55
N HIS A 218 -10.60 2.63 4.46
CA HIS A 218 -10.05 3.74 3.67
C HIS A 218 -8.61 4.01 4.15
N PRO A 219 -7.63 4.17 3.24
CA PRO A 219 -6.27 4.47 3.65
C PRO A 219 -6.24 5.73 4.53
N PRO A 220 -5.31 5.83 5.48
CA PRO A 220 -5.03 7.08 6.17
C PRO A 220 -4.73 8.20 5.16
N ARG A 221 -5.06 9.44 5.53
CA ARG A 221 -4.73 10.60 4.68
C ARG A 221 -3.22 10.79 4.64
N ILE A 222 -2.70 11.20 3.48
CA ILE A 222 -1.31 11.61 3.33
C ILE A 222 -1.11 12.93 4.09
N PRO A 223 -0.24 12.97 5.12
CA PRO A 223 0.03 14.19 5.88
C PRO A 223 0.82 15.19 5.04
N ALA A 224 0.78 16.47 5.42
CA ALA A 224 1.78 17.42 4.93
C ALA A 224 3.15 17.05 5.52
N THR A 225 4.22 17.28 4.76
CA THR A 225 5.59 16.98 5.21
C THR A 225 6.51 18.15 4.97
N THR A 226 7.28 18.53 5.99
CA THR A 226 8.45 19.40 5.85
C THR A 226 9.69 18.53 5.98
N THR A 227 10.51 18.51 4.93
CA THR A 227 11.77 17.76 4.89
C THR A 227 12.91 18.74 4.72
N PHE A 228 13.85 18.72 5.65
CA PHE A 228 15.14 19.39 5.51
C PHE A 228 16.14 18.38 4.97
N ALA A 229 16.88 18.75 3.93
CA ALA A 229 17.82 17.87 3.28
C ALA A 229 19.03 18.64 2.73
N GLU A 230 20.12 17.91 2.55
CA GLU A 230 21.29 18.36 1.80
C GLU A 230 21.48 17.42 0.60
N ALA A 231 21.65 18.00 -0.59
CA ALA A 231 21.92 17.25 -1.81
C ALA A 231 23.43 17.01 -1.94
N HIS A 232 23.90 15.76 -2.01
CA HIS A 232 25.33 15.46 -2.21
C HIS A 232 25.77 15.60 -3.67
N GLN A 233 24.80 15.59 -4.57
CA GLN A 233 24.95 15.73 -6.01
C GLN A 233 23.78 16.54 -6.52
N ASP A 234 23.91 17.12 -7.71
CA ASP A 234 22.77 17.78 -8.35
C ASP A 234 21.63 16.77 -8.48
N GLN A 235 20.43 17.18 -8.07
CA GLN A 235 19.24 16.33 -8.05
C GLN A 235 18.04 17.12 -8.56
N GLN A 236 17.08 16.47 -9.20
CA GLN A 236 15.79 17.07 -9.51
C GLN A 236 14.72 16.61 -8.51
N LEU A 237 13.77 17.50 -8.21
CA LEU A 237 12.54 17.19 -7.51
C LEU A 237 11.38 17.35 -8.49
N TRP A 238 10.54 16.32 -8.60
CA TRP A 238 9.36 16.32 -9.47
C TRP A 238 8.08 16.15 -8.65
N ILE A 239 7.03 16.92 -8.95
CA ILE A 239 5.75 16.83 -8.26
C ILE A 239 4.83 15.86 -9.01
N TYR A 240 4.62 14.68 -8.43
CA TYR A 240 3.73 13.66 -9.00
C TYR A 240 2.25 14.04 -8.88
N SER A 241 1.85 14.55 -7.72
CA SER A 241 0.48 14.98 -7.45
C SER A 241 0.44 16.10 -6.42
N GLY A 242 -0.54 16.99 -6.57
CA GLY A 242 -0.75 18.09 -5.63
C GLY A 242 0.31 19.19 -5.76
N THR A 243 0.82 19.68 -4.63
CA THR A 243 1.68 20.86 -4.56
C THR A 243 2.82 20.72 -3.54
N ALA A 244 3.90 21.45 -3.78
CA ALA A 244 5.00 21.58 -2.85
C ALA A 244 5.66 22.96 -2.93
N THR A 245 6.47 23.29 -1.94
CA THR A 245 7.37 24.44 -1.96
C THR A 245 8.79 23.95 -1.71
N VAL A 246 9.73 24.42 -2.51
CA VAL A 246 11.16 24.18 -2.33
C VAL A 246 11.83 25.50 -1.95
N THR A 247 12.49 25.50 -0.81
CA THR A 247 13.23 26.65 -0.28
C THR A 247 14.70 26.28 -0.12
N THR A 248 15.58 27.10 -0.65
CA THR A 248 17.03 27.11 -0.44
C THR A 248 17.44 28.51 0.03
N PRO A 249 18.67 28.74 0.52
CA PRO A 249 19.12 30.10 0.83
C PRO A 249 18.92 31.05 -0.36
N GLY A 250 18.20 32.16 -0.16
CA GLY A 250 17.92 33.17 -1.17
C GLY A 250 16.93 32.76 -2.29
N TYR A 251 16.31 31.58 -2.22
CA TYR A 251 15.41 31.10 -3.27
C TYR A 251 14.25 30.27 -2.70
N CYS A 252 13.02 30.60 -3.10
CA CYS A 252 11.82 29.86 -2.72
C CYS A 252 10.90 29.76 -3.92
N ARG A 253 10.45 28.54 -4.24
CA ARG A 253 9.58 28.26 -5.38
C ARG A 253 8.41 27.37 -4.96
N PHE A 254 7.19 27.86 -5.24
CA PHE A 254 5.99 27.04 -5.25
C PHE A 254 5.93 26.19 -6.52
N MET A 255 5.49 24.95 -6.39
CA MET A 255 5.44 23.95 -7.45
C MET A 255 4.10 23.22 -7.43
N GLY A 256 3.49 23.05 -8.60
CA GLY A 256 2.31 22.24 -8.82
C GLY A 256 2.62 20.90 -9.47
N GLN A 257 1.60 20.07 -9.64
CA GLN A 257 1.70 18.78 -10.31
C GLN A 257 2.33 18.90 -11.70
N GLY A 258 3.35 18.07 -11.97
CA GLY A 258 4.11 18.07 -13.21
C GLY A 258 5.37 18.94 -13.16
N ASP A 259 5.43 19.94 -12.27
CA ASP A 259 6.59 20.81 -12.16
C ASP A 259 7.83 20.06 -11.68
N MET A 260 9.00 20.51 -12.12
CA MET A 260 10.30 20.04 -11.68
C MET A 260 11.21 21.22 -11.31
N VAL A 261 12.12 20.96 -10.37
CA VAL A 261 13.16 21.91 -9.99
C VAL A 261 14.48 21.16 -9.78
N THR A 262 15.57 21.78 -10.19
CA THR A 262 16.92 21.25 -9.92
C THR A 262 17.42 21.84 -8.61
N ILE A 263 17.90 20.98 -7.73
CA ILE A 263 18.54 21.29 -6.46
C ILE A 263 20.03 21.01 -6.64
N PRO A 264 20.89 22.04 -6.67
CA PRO A 264 22.34 21.85 -6.83
C PRO A 264 22.96 21.12 -5.64
N ALA A 265 24.05 20.39 -5.89
CA ALA A 265 24.87 19.76 -4.86
C ALA A 265 25.34 20.78 -3.80
N GLY A 266 25.44 20.34 -2.54
CA GLY A 266 25.81 21.15 -1.38
C GLY A 266 24.73 22.13 -0.91
N THR A 267 23.55 22.13 -1.54
CA THR A 267 22.48 23.07 -1.19
C THR A 267 21.64 22.53 -0.04
N GLN A 268 21.65 23.23 1.10
CA GLN A 268 20.66 23.03 2.15
C GLN A 268 19.27 23.40 1.61
N THR A 269 18.35 22.45 1.68
CA THR A 269 17.04 22.56 1.06
C THR A 269 15.94 22.18 2.04
N ARG A 270 14.91 23.01 2.13
CA ARG A 270 13.64 22.70 2.79
C ARG A 270 12.59 22.41 1.73
N ILE A 271 11.94 21.26 1.85
CA ILE A 271 10.89 20.80 0.95
C ILE A 271 9.61 20.65 1.76
N ASP A 272 8.64 21.52 1.52
CA ASP A 272 7.31 21.47 2.12
C ASP A 272 6.31 20.90 1.11
N VAL A 273 5.88 19.65 1.31
CA VAL A 273 4.88 18.98 0.47
C VAL A 273 3.52 19.08 1.17
N ALA A 274 2.51 19.58 0.47
CA ALA A 274 1.18 19.78 1.06
C ALA A 274 0.48 18.44 1.37
N ALA A 275 -0.50 18.45 2.28
CA ALA A 275 -1.29 17.25 2.59
C ALA A 275 -1.97 16.69 1.32
N GLY A 276 -1.96 15.38 1.15
CA GLY A 276 -2.47 14.74 -0.09
C GLY A 276 -1.52 14.80 -1.29
N SER A 277 -0.41 15.53 -1.20
CA SER A 277 0.54 15.71 -2.32
C SER A 277 1.70 14.74 -2.23
N ILE A 278 2.32 14.44 -3.37
CA ILE A 278 3.44 13.51 -3.48
C ILE A 278 4.48 14.11 -4.44
N ALA A 279 5.72 14.16 -3.99
CA ALA A 279 6.88 14.54 -4.79
C ALA A 279 7.90 13.40 -4.83
N PHE A 280 8.75 13.36 -5.83
CA PHE A 280 9.81 12.38 -5.97
C PHE A 280 11.16 13.04 -6.23
N PRO A 281 12.24 12.60 -5.56
CA PRO A 281 13.58 12.88 -6.05
C PRO A 281 13.82 12.06 -7.33
N VAL A 282 14.33 12.71 -8.37
CA VAL A 282 14.69 12.09 -9.66
C VAL A 282 16.06 12.62 -10.14
N PRO A 283 16.89 11.82 -10.82
CA PRO A 283 18.21 12.26 -11.25
C PRO A 283 18.12 13.43 -12.24
N VAL A 284 19.18 14.23 -12.29
CA VAL A 284 19.30 15.35 -13.23
C VAL A 284 19.35 14.87 -14.68
N GLY A 285 18.85 15.71 -15.58
CA GLY A 285 18.83 15.45 -17.02
C GLY A 285 17.51 14.86 -17.51
N LEU A 286 16.53 14.71 -16.61
CA LEU A 286 15.15 14.45 -17.00
C LEU A 286 14.46 15.78 -17.32
N ASP A 287 13.59 15.74 -18.33
CA ASP A 287 12.67 16.82 -18.63
C ASP A 287 11.36 16.63 -17.88
N GLU A 288 10.60 17.72 -17.68
CA GLU A 288 9.24 17.64 -17.13
C GLU A 288 8.27 16.91 -18.06
N TRP A 289 8.58 16.90 -19.36
CA TRP A 289 7.70 16.47 -20.43
C TRP A 289 7.69 14.96 -20.56
N GLY A 290 6.61 14.32 -20.11
CA GLY A 290 6.46 12.86 -20.19
C GLY A 290 6.96 12.12 -18.95
N MET A 291 7.26 12.83 -17.87
CA MET A 291 7.46 12.21 -16.57
C MET A 291 6.18 11.56 -16.07
N ASP A 292 6.31 10.30 -15.64
CA ASP A 292 5.26 9.52 -15.00
C ASP A 292 5.86 8.62 -13.92
N LEU A 293 5.00 7.92 -13.18
CA LEU A 293 5.45 7.03 -12.11
C LEU A 293 6.30 5.85 -12.64
N THR A 294 6.07 5.39 -13.87
CA THR A 294 6.86 4.33 -14.52
C THR A 294 8.30 4.78 -14.71
N ARG A 295 8.50 6.01 -15.19
CA ARG A 295 9.80 6.62 -15.38
C ARG A 295 10.52 6.84 -14.06
N VAL A 296 9.81 7.32 -13.02
CA VAL A 296 10.36 7.47 -11.66
C VAL A 296 10.90 6.14 -11.13
N VAL A 297 10.16 5.04 -11.29
CA VAL A 297 10.60 3.70 -10.87
C VAL A 297 11.83 3.25 -11.66
N ALA A 298 11.83 3.47 -12.98
CA ALA A 298 12.94 3.07 -13.85
C ALA A 298 14.27 3.78 -13.49
N VAL A 299 14.21 5.08 -13.17
CA VAL A 299 15.41 5.88 -12.89
C VAL A 299 15.92 5.73 -11.46
N ASN A 300 15.04 5.50 -10.48
CA ASN A 300 15.43 5.41 -9.07
C ASN A 300 15.89 4.01 -8.63
N ASN A 301 15.54 2.94 -9.35
CA ASN A 301 16.00 1.59 -9.00
C ASN A 301 17.53 1.40 -9.07
N GLN A 302 18.28 2.36 -9.64
CA GLN A 302 19.71 2.22 -9.96
C GLN A 302 20.62 3.20 -9.20
N GLN A 303 20.09 4.04 -8.30
CA GLN A 303 20.89 5.09 -7.65
C GLN A 303 20.90 5.00 -6.12
N PRO A 304 22.03 5.35 -5.46
CA PRO A 304 22.05 5.59 -4.02
C PRO A 304 21.15 6.79 -3.65
N LYS A 305 20.72 6.85 -2.37
CA LYS A 305 19.85 7.92 -1.85
C LYS A 305 20.43 9.30 -2.19
N PRO A 306 19.75 10.14 -3.00
CA PRO A 306 20.35 11.37 -3.53
C PRO A 306 20.38 12.52 -2.52
N LEU A 307 19.50 12.47 -1.52
CA LEU A 307 19.33 13.49 -0.50
C LEU A 307 19.63 12.87 0.86
N THR A 308 20.46 13.52 1.66
CA THR A 308 20.53 13.22 3.10
C THR A 308 19.46 14.05 3.79
N ILE A 309 18.50 13.37 4.39
CA ILE A 309 17.54 14.02 5.29
C ILE A 309 18.29 14.44 6.55
N LEU A 310 18.12 15.71 6.92
CA LEU A 310 18.68 16.27 8.15
C LEU A 310 17.70 16.03 9.29
N GLU A 311 18.16 15.30 10.29
CA GLU A 311 17.36 15.04 11.50
C GLU A 311 17.18 16.32 12.32
N GLN A 312 16.15 16.34 13.17
CA GLN A 312 15.82 17.54 13.97
C GLN A 312 17.00 18.02 14.84
N SER A 313 17.86 17.10 15.30
CA SER A 313 19.09 17.41 16.03
C SER A 313 20.10 18.23 15.21
N GLU A 314 20.04 18.13 13.88
CA GLU A 314 20.93 18.81 12.96
C GLU A 314 20.39 20.16 12.47
N TRP A 315 19.15 20.51 12.82
CA TRP A 315 18.53 21.76 12.38
C TRP A 315 19.25 23.00 12.91
N SER A 316 20.06 22.86 13.97
CA SER A 316 20.97 23.91 14.45
C SER A 316 22.03 24.34 13.41
N LYS A 317 22.31 23.49 12.41
CA LYS A 317 23.24 23.78 11.30
C LYS A 317 22.57 24.50 10.12
N LEU A 318 21.23 24.60 10.13
CA LEU A 318 20.47 25.22 9.05
C LEU A 318 20.45 26.73 9.23
N SER A 319 20.42 27.47 8.12
CA SER A 319 20.23 28.91 8.18
C SER A 319 18.87 29.26 8.78
N GLU A 320 18.80 30.36 9.55
CA GLU A 320 17.52 30.86 10.08
C GLU A 320 16.52 31.16 8.96
N GLU A 321 17.03 31.63 7.81
CA GLU A 321 16.22 31.85 6.60
C GLU A 321 15.50 30.57 6.18
N LEU A 322 16.21 29.44 6.09
CA LEU A 322 15.63 28.17 5.67
C LEU A 322 14.58 27.65 6.68
N LEU A 323 14.86 27.81 7.98
CA LEU A 323 13.97 27.41 9.06
C LEU A 323 12.70 28.26 9.12
N ASN A 324 12.81 29.57 8.88
CA ASN A 324 11.75 30.55 9.15
C ASN A 324 11.04 31.06 7.89
N THR A 325 11.48 30.70 6.68
CA THR A 325 10.78 31.08 5.44
C THR A 325 9.33 30.59 5.52
N PRO A 326 8.33 31.48 5.40
CA PRO A 326 6.93 31.08 5.40
C PRO A 326 6.65 30.19 4.18
N VAL A 327 5.95 29.07 4.38
CA VAL A 327 5.44 28.29 3.25
C VAL A 327 4.35 29.13 2.57
N PRO A 328 4.45 29.40 1.26
CA PRO A 328 3.37 30.03 0.51
C PRO A 328 2.10 29.19 0.67
N VAL A 329 1.11 29.71 1.39
CA VAL A 329 -0.21 29.08 1.49
C VAL A 329 -0.96 29.46 0.22
N GLN A 330 -1.51 28.50 -0.53
CA GLN A 330 -2.52 28.83 -1.55
C GLN A 330 -3.72 29.47 -0.84
N MET A 331 -4.02 30.74 -1.17
CA MET A 331 -5.32 31.35 -0.90
C MET A 331 -6.39 30.72 -1.79
#